data_AF-A0A954X165-F1
#
_entry.id   AF-A0A954X165-F1
#
_cell.length_a   1.000
_cell.length_b   1.000
_cell.length_c   1.000
_cell.angle_alpha   90.00
_cell.angle_beta   90.00
_cell.angle_gamma   90.00
#
_symmetry.space_group_name_H-M   'P 1'
#
loop_
_entity.id
_entity.type
_entity.pdbx_description
1 polymer ?
#
loop_
_entity_poly.entity_id
_entity_poly.type
_entity_poly.pdbx_seq_one_letter_code
_entity_poly.pdbx_strand_id
1 'polypeptide(L)'
;MSTVPDTTTHLGDDDVRAIDELQGFYKELKSELGRVIIGQEAVIEQLTMCLFAKGHGLLMGVPGLAKTLLISCLAETLDLKFSRIQFTPDLMPMDIT
;
A
#
# COMPACT_ATOMS: atom_id res chain seq x y z
N MET A 1 12.10 7.55 -40.73
CA MET A 1 12.22 8.76 -39.89
C MET A 1 10.81 9.23 -39.55
N SER A 2 10.20 8.67 -38.50
CA SER A 2 8.96 9.20 -37.92
C SER A 2 9.31 9.77 -36.57
N THR A 3 9.03 11.06 -36.46
CA THR A 3 9.26 11.96 -35.33
C THR A 3 8.63 11.42 -34.05
N VAL A 4 9.46 11.20 -33.04
CA VAL A 4 9.04 11.04 -31.65
C VAL A 4 8.30 12.33 -31.27
N PRO A 5 7.06 12.27 -30.77
CA PRO A 5 6.42 13.46 -30.22
C PRO A 5 7.13 13.81 -28.91
N ASP A 6 7.79 14.95 -28.87
CA ASP A 6 8.27 15.60 -27.64
C ASP A 6 7.06 15.96 -26.77
N THR A 7 6.63 15.04 -25.92
CA THR A 7 5.68 15.32 -24.85
C THR A 7 6.45 15.95 -23.69
N THR A 8 6.79 17.23 -23.79
CA THR A 8 7.05 18.04 -22.59
C THR A 8 5.72 18.25 -21.89
N THR A 9 5.29 17.28 -21.11
CA THR A 9 4.11 17.36 -20.23
C THR A 9 4.38 18.47 -19.21
N HIS A 10 3.87 19.67 -19.49
CA HIS A 10 3.69 20.67 -18.44
C HIS A 10 2.67 20.10 -17.46
N LEU A 11 3.14 19.62 -16.31
CA LEU A 11 2.29 19.31 -15.16
C LEU A 11 1.55 20.62 -14.82
N GLY A 12 0.22 20.58 -14.72
CA GLY A 12 -0.54 21.75 -14.31
C GLY A 12 -0.21 22.12 -12.87
N ASP A 13 -0.35 23.39 -12.49
CA ASP A 13 -0.12 23.84 -11.10
C ASP A 13 -0.96 23.03 -10.09
N ASP A 14 -2.13 22.52 -10.51
CA ASP A 14 -2.98 21.64 -9.72
C ASP A 14 -2.38 20.22 -9.54
N ASP A 15 -1.72 19.67 -10.56
CA ASP A 15 -1.06 18.36 -10.49
C ASP A 15 0.12 18.41 -9.52
N VAL A 16 0.91 19.49 -9.58
CA VAL A 16 2.06 19.70 -8.69
C VAL A 16 1.59 19.78 -7.22
N ARG A 17 0.50 20.50 -6.95
CA ARG A 17 -0.09 20.58 -5.61
C ARG A 17 -0.61 19.24 -5.11
N ALA A 18 -1.29 18.48 -5.96
CA ALA A 18 -1.80 17.15 -5.59
C ALA A 18 -0.65 16.18 -5.24
N ILE A 19 0.47 16.26 -5.95
CA ILE A 19 1.67 15.45 -5.65
C ILE A 19 2.28 15.84 -4.31
N ASP A 20 2.38 17.14 -3.99
CA ASP A 20 2.89 17.62 -2.71
C ASP A 20 2.02 17.16 -1.53
N GLU A 21 0.69 17.25 -1.68
CA GLU A 21 -0.26 16.75 -0.67
C GLU A 21 -0.12 15.23 -0.46
N LEU A 22 0.00 14.46 -1.54
CA LEU A 22 0.23 13.02 -1.48
C LEU A 22 1.57 12.68 -0.79
N GLN A 23 2.62 13.44 -1.07
CA GLN A 23 3.92 13.25 -0.43
C GLN A 23 3.84 13.52 1.07
N GLY A 24 3.12 14.57 1.48
CA GLY A 24 2.87 14.89 2.89
C GLY A 24 2.15 13.76 3.61
N PHE A 25 1.02 13.32 3.05
CA PHE A 25 0.24 12.20 3.56
C PHE A 25 1.06 10.91 3.67
N TYR A 26 1.86 10.57 2.65
CA TYR A 26 2.71 9.38 2.69
C TYR A 26 3.74 9.43 3.82
N LYS A 27 4.34 10.59 4.08
CA LYS A 27 5.30 10.76 5.19
C LYS A 27 4.63 10.55 6.55
N GLU A 28 3.43 11.09 6.74
CA GLU A 28 2.65 10.90 7.96
C GLU A 28 2.27 9.42 8.15
N LEU A 29 1.75 8.77 7.10
CA LEU A 29 1.44 7.34 7.12
C LEU A 29 2.67 6.50 7.48
N LYS A 30 3.81 6.74 6.83
CA LYS A 30 5.06 6.01 7.10
C LYS A 30 5.53 6.21 8.55
N SER A 31 5.39 7.42 9.08
CA SER A 31 5.75 7.74 10.47
C SER A 31 4.86 6.99 11.47
N GLU A 32 3.55 6.96 11.28
CA GLU A 32 2.63 6.23 12.16
C GLU A 32 2.88 4.71 12.12
N LEU A 33 3.06 4.15 10.92
CA LEU A 33 3.39 2.72 10.78
C LEU A 33 4.76 2.38 11.39
N GLY A 34 5.74 3.29 11.27
CA GLY A 34 7.08 3.13 11.84
C GLY A 34 7.12 3.09 13.37
N ARG A 35 6.07 3.56 14.06
CA ARG A 35 5.96 3.44 15.53
C ARG A 35 5.76 2.00 15.99
N VAL A 36 5.11 1.18 15.15
CA VAL A 36 4.72 -0.19 15.50
C VAL A 36 5.58 -1.21 14.73
N ILE A 37 5.94 -0.89 13.49
CA ILE A 37 6.69 -1.76 12.59
C ILE A 37 8.13 -1.26 12.48
N ILE A 38 9.06 -2.01 13.07
CA ILE A 38 10.49 -1.68 13.05
C ILE A 38 11.19 -2.49 11.95
N GLY A 39 11.98 -1.80 11.12
CA GLY A 39 12.89 -2.44 10.15
C GLY A 39 12.24 -3.01 8.88
N GLN A 40 11.00 -2.64 8.57
CA GLN A 40 10.26 -3.10 7.36
C GLN A 40 9.83 -1.93 6.47
N GLU A 41 10.64 -0.88 6.35
CA GLU A 41 10.27 0.33 5.58
C GLU A 41 9.99 0.03 4.11
N ALA A 42 10.80 -0.82 3.46
CA ALA A 42 10.63 -1.18 2.06
C ALA A 42 9.30 -1.90 1.81
N VAL A 43 8.84 -2.73 2.76
CA VAL A 43 7.56 -3.45 2.64
C VAL A 43 6.39 -2.47 2.78
N ILE A 44 6.49 -1.51 3.70
CA ILE A 44 5.49 -0.44 3.84
C ILE A 44 5.36 0.34 2.54
N GLU A 45 6.48 0.75 1.94
CA GLU A 45 6.50 1.48 0.67
C GLU A 45 5.82 0.67 -0.46
N GLN A 46 6.18 -0.59 -0.62
CA GLN A 46 5.57 -1.48 -1.63
C GLN A 46 4.07 -1.70 -1.39
N LEU A 47 3.65 -1.84 -0.13
CA LEU A 47 2.24 -1.96 0.23
C LEU A 47 1.45 -0.70 -0.12
N THR A 48 1.97 0.47 0.21
CA THR A 48 1.33 1.74 -0.10
C THR A 48 1.25 1.95 -1.61
N MET A 49 2.29 1.63 -2.36
CA MET A 49 2.27 1.64 -3.83
C MET A 49 1.19 0.69 -4.38
N CYS A 50 1.13 -0.54 -3.87
CA CYS A 50 0.13 -1.52 -4.26
C CYS A 50 -1.29 -1.01 -4.00
N LEU A 51 -1.53 -0.39 -2.85
CA LEU A 51 -2.82 0.16 -2.47
C LEU A 51 -3.25 1.31 -3.38
N PHE A 52 -2.34 2.27 -3.64
CA PHE A 52 -2.62 3.41 -4.52
C PHE A 52 -2.84 2.98 -5.97
N ALA A 53 -2.14 1.94 -6.43
CA ALA A 53 -2.36 1.32 -7.73
C ALA A 53 -3.63 0.44 -7.80
N LYS A 54 -4.37 0.28 -6.68
CA LYS A 54 -5.50 -0.66 -6.55
C LYS A 54 -5.13 -2.11 -6.92
N GLY A 55 -3.88 -2.49 -6.66
CA GLY A 55 -3.36 -3.83 -6.91
C GLY A 55 -3.56 -4.79 -5.75
N HIS A 56 -3.12 -6.03 -5.96
CA HIS A 56 -3.08 -7.06 -4.91
C HIS A 56 -1.62 -7.43 -4.60
N GLY A 57 -1.28 -7.49 -3.32
CA GLY A 57 0.06 -7.83 -2.84
C GLY A 57 0.10 -9.18 -2.13
N LEU A 58 1.19 -9.93 -2.32
CA LEU A 58 1.47 -11.18 -1.61
C LEU A 58 2.66 -11.00 -0.67
N LEU A 59 2.46 -11.18 0.64
CA LEU A 59 3.49 -10.97 1.65
C LEU A 59 4.13 -12.30 2.07
N MET A 60 5.15 -12.76 1.34
CA MET A 60 5.89 -13.98 1.67
C MET A 60 7.03 -13.75 2.67
N GLY A 61 7.30 -14.72 3.54
CA GLY A 61 8.38 -14.64 4.53
C GLY A 61 8.14 -15.57 5.72
N VAL A 62 9.15 -15.67 6.58
CA VAL A 62 9.09 -16.56 7.75
C VAL A 62 8.04 -16.10 8.78
N PRO A 63 7.47 -17.04 9.55
CA PRO A 63 6.53 -16.69 10.62
C PRO A 63 7.18 -15.80 11.67
N GLY A 64 6.39 -14.89 12.26
CA GLY A 64 6.87 -13.98 13.32
C GLY A 64 7.33 -12.60 12.86
N LEU A 65 7.36 -12.31 11.56
CA LEU A 65 7.75 -10.99 11.02
C LEU A 65 6.62 -9.95 11.01
N ALA A 66 5.72 -10.00 11.99
CA ALA A 66 4.62 -9.05 12.16
C ALA A 66 3.74 -8.81 10.90
N LYS A 67 3.68 -9.74 9.94
CA LYS A 67 2.96 -9.59 8.65
C LYS A 67 1.48 -9.24 8.84
N THR A 68 0.81 -9.94 9.75
CA THR A 68 -0.60 -9.69 10.07
C THR A 68 -0.77 -8.32 10.72
N LEU A 69 0.15 -7.96 11.62
CA LEU A 69 0.12 -6.71 12.37
C LEU A 69 0.37 -5.51 11.44
N LEU A 70 1.27 -5.65 10.48
CA LEU A 70 1.53 -4.67 9.43
C LEU A 70 0.26 -4.33 8.64
N ILE A 71 -0.47 -5.36 8.18
CA ILE A 71 -1.70 -5.16 7.40
C ILE A 71 -2.82 -4.57 8.27
N SER A 72 -2.97 -5.03 9.52
CA SER A 72 -4.00 -4.47 10.41
C SER A 72 -3.71 -3.02 10.78
N CYS A 73 -2.47 -2.66 11.12
CA CYS A 73 -2.09 -1.26 11.38
C CYS A 73 -2.28 -0.38 10.15
N LEU A 74 -1.96 -0.88 8.95
CA LEU A 74 -2.19 -0.14 7.72
C LEU A 74 -3.69 0.13 7.50
N ALA A 75 -4.54 -0.87 7.72
CA ALA A 75 -5.98 -0.71 7.60
C ALA A 75 -6.54 0.27 8.64
N GLU A 76 -6.10 0.17 9.90
CA GLU A 76 -6.50 1.09 10.98
C GLU A 76 -6.07 2.53 10.71
N THR A 77 -4.83 2.74 10.24
CA THR A 77 -4.28 4.09 9.97
C THR A 77 -5.01 4.76 8.80
N LEU A 78 -5.53 3.98 7.85
CA LEU A 78 -6.23 4.46 6.67
C LEU A 78 -7.76 4.38 6.78
N ASP A 79 -8.28 4.02 7.96
CA ASP A 79 -9.71 3.78 8.22
C ASP A 79 -10.37 2.83 7.19
N LEU A 80 -9.65 1.76 6.83
CA LEU A 80 -10.11 0.76 5.87
C LEU A 80 -10.76 -0.43 6.58
N LYS A 81 -11.72 -1.06 5.88
CA LYS A 81 -12.28 -2.34 6.32
C LYS A 81 -11.22 -3.43 6.19
N PHE A 82 -10.84 -4.02 7.32
CA PHE A 82 -9.96 -5.18 7.37
C PHE A 82 -10.78 -6.47 7.50
N SER A 83 -10.53 -7.42 6.59
CA SER A 83 -11.07 -8.78 6.67
C SER A 83 -9.92 -9.78 6.58
N ARG A 84 -9.93 -10.78 7.47
CA ARG A 84 -8.93 -11.84 7.51
C ARG A 84 -9.60 -13.19 7.29
N ILE A 85 -9.17 -13.87 6.23
CA ILE A 85 -9.60 -15.24 5.92
C ILE A 85 -8.40 -16.16 6.11
N GLN A 86 -8.54 -17.18 6.95
CA GLN A 86 -7.54 -18.22 7.10
C GLN A 86 -7.87 -19.36 6.15
N PHE A 87 -6.99 -19.62 5.18
CA PHE A 87 -7.10 -20.82 4.35
C PHE A 87 -6.87 -22.05 5.23
N THR A 88 -7.92 -22.87 5.36
CA THR A 88 -7.90 -24.22 5.93
C THR A 88 -8.21 -25.21 4.79
N PRO A 89 -7.79 -26.48 4.90
CA PRO A 89 -8.07 -27.47 3.85
C PRO A 89 -9.57 -27.69 3.62
N ASP A 90 -10.42 -27.33 4.59
CA ASP A 90 -11.87 -27.49 4.55
C ASP A 90 -12.63 -26.25 4.04
N LEU A 91 -11.94 -25.14 3.79
CA LEU A 91 -12.57 -23.88 3.39
C LEU A 91 -13.26 -24.05 2.02
N MET A 92 -14.59 -23.92 1.98
CA MET A 92 -15.34 -23.98 0.73
C MET A 92 -15.45 -22.58 0.10
N PRO A 93 -15.54 -22.46 -1.24
CA PRO A 93 -15.70 -21.17 -1.90
C PRO A 93 -16.92 -20.36 -1.43
N MET A 94 -17.93 -21.02 -0.88
CA MET A 94 -19.14 -20.37 -0.33
C MET A 94 -18.90 -19.71 1.04
N ASP A 95 -17.81 -20.02 1.73
CA ASP A 95 -17.51 -19.50 3.07
C ASP A 95 -16.84 -18.11 3.03
N ILE A 96 -16.63 -17.56 1.83
CA ILE A 96 -15.98 -16.28 1.58
C ILE A 96 -17.04 -15.29 1.03
N THR A 97 -17.22 -14.15 1.68
CA THR A 97 -18.06 -13.01 1.22
C THR A 97 -17.29 -11.70 1.33
#